data_AF-A0A157SIH0-F1
#
_entry.id   AF-A0A157SIH0-F1
#
_cell.length_a   1.000
_cell.length_b   1.000
_cell.length_c   1.000
_cell.angle_alpha   90.00
_cell.angle_beta   90.00
_cell.angle_gamma   90.00
#
_symmetry.space_group_name_H-M   'P 1'
#
loop_
_entity.id
_entity.type
_entity.pdbx_description
1 polymer ?
#
loop_
_entity_poly.entity_id
_entity_poly.type
_entity_poly.pdbx_seq_one_letter_code
_entity_poly.pdbx_strand_id
1 'polypeptide(L)'
;MSDSARPASPTEQTAVSQETAFVLDADEARLLTEVGMLAARAGDLARADAIFNGLRAVRPGRAYPYIGLALARIARGRADEAVQLLEHAVLADDAERAQAQAWRGLALQLAGRAAESRKVLQDAAAQPNEGGALARSLLGLGEDAARMPAGLAPTVKE
;
A
#
# COMPACT_ATOMS: atom_id res chain seq x y z
N MET A 1 39.35 -12.44 49.07
CA MET A 1 38.24 -11.46 48.97
C MET A 1 38.47 -10.71 47.68
N SER A 2 37.71 -11.08 46.65
CA SER A 2 37.78 -10.54 45.31
C SER A 2 37.15 -9.15 45.30
N ASP A 3 37.87 -8.13 44.83
CA ASP A 3 37.25 -6.87 44.44
C ASP A 3 37.25 -6.77 42.91
N SER A 4 36.06 -6.53 42.40
CA SER A 4 35.63 -6.84 41.06
C SER A 4 35.78 -5.61 40.17
N ALA A 5 36.24 -5.85 38.95
CA ALA A 5 36.30 -4.88 37.88
C ALA A 5 34.93 -4.23 37.61
N ARG A 6 34.92 -2.94 37.30
CA ARG A 6 33.95 -2.36 36.36
C ARG A 6 34.52 -1.13 35.65
N PRO A 7 34.71 -1.17 34.32
CA PRO A 7 35.03 0.01 33.53
C PRO A 7 33.76 0.79 33.14
N ALA A 8 33.98 2.03 32.73
CA ALA A 8 33.01 3.05 32.35
C ALA A 8 32.38 2.85 30.95
N SER A 9 31.08 3.23 30.84
CA SER A 9 30.30 3.85 29.73
C SER A 9 30.37 3.27 28.30
N PRO A 10 29.49 3.65 27.33
CA PRO A 10 28.15 4.27 27.36
C PRO A 10 27.12 3.45 26.52
N THR A 11 25.95 3.11 27.05
CA THR A 11 24.81 2.76 26.18
C THR A 11 23.98 4.01 25.96
N GLU A 12 24.35 4.76 24.91
CA GLU A 12 23.43 5.58 24.12
C GLU A 12 22.39 4.66 23.47
N GLN A 13 21.55 4.03 24.30
CA GLN A 13 20.32 3.45 23.85
C GLN A 13 19.37 4.62 23.70
N THR A 14 19.27 5.08 22.46
CA THR A 14 18.17 5.84 21.87
C THR A 14 16.85 5.52 22.56
N ALA A 15 16.57 6.26 23.62
CA ALA A 15 15.24 6.49 24.11
C ALA A 15 14.60 7.40 23.08
N VAL A 16 14.01 6.81 22.04
CA VAL A 16 12.95 7.52 21.32
C VAL A 16 11.83 7.66 22.35
N SER A 17 11.84 8.77 23.08
CA SER A 17 10.81 9.11 24.05
C SER A 17 9.46 9.00 23.35
N GLN A 18 8.64 8.05 23.79
CA GLN A 18 7.27 7.82 23.31
C GLN A 18 6.31 8.96 23.71
N GLU A 19 6.85 10.08 24.20
CA GLU A 19 6.13 11.14 24.90
C GLU A 19 5.52 12.19 23.94
N THR A 20 5.64 12.01 22.62
CA THR A 20 4.94 12.86 21.62
C THR A 20 4.65 12.07 20.34
N ALA A 21 4.05 10.88 20.46
CA ALA A 21 3.41 10.26 19.31
C ALA A 21 2.20 11.11 18.89
N PHE A 22 2.42 12.07 17.99
CA PHE A 22 1.35 12.80 17.33
C PHE A 22 0.58 11.83 16.43
N VAL A 23 -0.57 11.36 16.92
CA VAL A 23 -1.50 10.54 16.15
C VAL A 23 -2.43 11.48 15.41
N LEU A 24 -2.16 11.65 14.12
CA LEU A 24 -3.04 12.40 13.22
C LEU A 24 -4.39 11.69 13.14
N ASP A 25 -5.48 12.42 13.35
CA ASP A 25 -6.80 11.82 13.26
C ASP A 25 -7.13 11.39 11.81
N ALA A 26 -8.24 10.65 11.64
CA ALA A 26 -8.59 10.10 10.32
C ALA A 26 -9.03 11.17 9.32
N ASP A 27 -9.65 12.26 9.80
CA ASP A 27 -10.21 13.31 8.96
C ASP A 27 -9.09 14.25 8.47
N GLU A 28 -8.16 14.61 9.35
CA GLU A 28 -6.94 15.33 9.00
C GLU A 28 -6.05 14.51 8.05
N ALA A 29 -5.92 13.20 8.27
CA ALA A 29 -5.20 12.31 7.36
C ALA A 29 -5.86 12.26 5.97
N ARG A 30 -7.19 12.28 5.93
CA ARG A 30 -7.95 12.34 4.68
C ARG A 30 -7.72 13.66 3.95
N LEU A 31 -7.78 14.79 4.65
CA LEU A 31 -7.50 16.10 4.06
C LEU A 31 -6.07 16.18 3.52
N LEU A 32 -5.07 15.72 4.28
CA LEU A 32 -3.69 15.66 3.81
C LEU A 32 -3.52 14.73 2.61
N THR A 33 -4.27 13.62 2.56
CA THR A 33 -4.30 12.73 1.39
C THR A 33 -4.82 13.47 0.16
N GLU A 34 -5.91 14.23 0.29
CA GLU A 34 -6.47 15.04 -0.80
C GLU A 34 -5.46 16.10 -1.29
N VAL A 35 -4.77 16.79 -0.38
CA VAL A 35 -3.70 17.75 -0.73
C VAL A 35 -2.52 17.05 -1.43
N GLY A 36 -2.11 15.88 -0.96
CA GLY A 36 -1.06 15.07 -1.59
C GLY A 36 -1.45 14.64 -3.01
N MET A 37 -2.71 14.27 -3.22
CA MET A 37 -3.25 13.93 -4.53
C MET A 37 -3.29 15.14 -5.48
N LEU A 38 -3.60 16.33 -4.97
CA LEU A 38 -3.52 17.57 -5.75
C LEU A 38 -2.07 17.86 -6.20
N ALA A 39 -1.09 17.69 -5.31
CA ALA A 39 0.33 17.84 -5.66
C ALA A 39 0.77 16.83 -6.73
N ALA A 40 0.37 15.56 -6.59
CA ALA A 40 0.64 14.50 -7.56
C ALA A 40 0.08 14.83 -8.94
N ARG A 41 -1.18 15.30 -9.00
CA ARG A 41 -1.85 15.68 -10.25
C ARG A 41 -1.27 16.94 -10.89
N ALA A 42 -0.72 17.85 -10.08
CA ALA A 42 0.04 19.00 -10.56
C ALA A 42 1.44 18.61 -11.09
N GLY A 43 1.85 17.34 -10.97
CA GLY A 43 3.18 16.87 -11.36
C GLY A 43 4.28 17.23 -10.36
N ASP A 44 3.92 17.78 -9.20
CA ASP A 44 4.85 18.11 -8.13
C ASP A 44 5.11 16.89 -7.26
N LEU A 45 6.02 16.05 -7.77
CA LEU A 45 6.45 14.85 -7.09
C LEU A 45 7.11 15.14 -5.74
N ALA A 46 7.83 16.25 -5.61
CA ALA A 46 8.54 16.57 -4.38
C ALA A 46 7.54 16.84 -3.24
N ARG A 47 6.48 17.62 -3.50
CA ARG A 47 5.43 17.87 -2.51
C ARG A 47 4.59 16.62 -2.25
N ALA A 48 4.23 15.86 -3.28
CA ALA A 48 3.51 14.61 -3.11
C ALA A 48 4.30 13.62 -2.23
N ASP A 49 5.60 13.47 -2.50
CA ASP A 49 6.49 12.61 -1.72
C ASP A 49 6.58 13.09 -0.27
N ALA A 50 6.73 14.39 -0.02
CA ALA A 50 6.78 14.92 1.34
C ALA A 50 5.50 14.61 2.13
N ILE A 51 4.33 14.86 1.52
CA ILE A 51 3.03 14.67 2.17
C ILE A 51 2.78 13.20 2.49
N PHE A 52 2.93 12.31 1.51
CA PHE A 52 2.62 10.90 1.71
C PHE A 52 3.66 10.17 2.57
N ASN A 53 4.93 10.58 2.52
CA ASN A 53 5.93 10.04 3.47
C ASN A 53 5.64 10.52 4.90
N GLY A 54 5.18 11.76 5.08
CA GLY A 54 4.70 12.26 6.38
C GLY A 54 3.52 11.43 6.89
N LEU A 55 2.50 11.22 6.05
CA LEU A 55 1.34 10.39 6.38
C LEU A 55 1.73 8.96 6.78
N ARG A 56 2.69 8.36 6.07
CA ARG A 56 3.23 7.03 6.40
C ARG A 56 3.92 6.99 7.77
N ALA A 57 4.60 8.07 8.15
CA ALA A 57 5.27 8.17 9.45
C ALA A 57 4.28 8.34 10.61
N VAL A 58 3.24 9.17 10.44
CA VAL A 58 2.25 9.45 11.51
C VAL A 58 1.16 8.38 11.61
N ARG A 59 0.87 7.66 10.51
CA ARG A 59 -0.12 6.58 10.46
C ARG A 59 0.45 5.35 9.75
N PRO A 60 1.35 4.61 10.39
CA PRO A 60 1.96 3.42 9.81
C PRO A 60 0.93 2.34 9.52
N GLY A 61 1.23 1.48 8.54
CA GLY A 61 0.40 0.32 8.18
C GLY A 61 -0.83 0.63 7.31
N ARG A 62 -1.03 1.89 6.92
CA ARG A 62 -2.13 2.30 6.04
C ARG A 62 -1.71 2.22 4.57
N ALA A 63 -2.63 1.84 3.69
CA ALA A 63 -2.37 1.70 2.26
C ALA A 63 -2.40 3.05 1.53
N TYR A 64 -3.26 3.99 1.96
CA TYR A 64 -3.48 5.25 1.25
C TYR A 64 -2.19 6.08 0.99
N PRO A 65 -1.17 6.14 1.86
CA PRO A 65 0.07 6.87 1.55
C PRO A 65 0.86 6.20 0.41
N TYR A 66 0.95 4.87 0.40
CA TYR A 66 1.62 4.12 -0.66
C TYR A 66 0.87 4.25 -1.98
N ILE A 67 -0.46 4.22 -1.94
CA ILE A 67 -1.31 4.40 -3.13
C ILE A 67 -1.14 5.82 -3.70
N GLY A 68 -1.14 6.85 -2.86
CA GLY A 68 -0.93 8.23 -3.28
C GLY A 68 0.43 8.45 -3.96
N LEU A 69 1.50 7.92 -3.37
CA LEU A 69 2.84 7.91 -3.96
C LEU A 69 2.86 7.15 -5.29
N ALA A 70 2.28 5.94 -5.34
CA ALA A 70 2.22 5.13 -6.55
C ALA A 70 1.51 5.86 -7.70
N LEU A 71 0.37 6.51 -7.40
CA LEU A 71 -0.36 7.34 -8.35
C LEU A 71 0.48 8.52 -8.85
N ALA A 72 1.24 9.18 -7.96
CA ALA A 72 2.15 10.24 -8.35
C ALA A 72 3.24 9.74 -9.33
N ARG A 73 3.77 8.53 -9.13
CA ARG A 73 4.74 7.91 -10.06
C ARG A 73 4.10 7.52 -11.39
N ILE A 74 2.91 6.92 -11.35
CA ILE A 74 2.12 6.58 -12.55
C ILE A 74 1.85 7.83 -13.40
N ALA A 75 1.43 8.94 -12.79
CA ALA A 75 1.15 10.20 -13.48
C ALA A 75 2.38 10.78 -14.21
N ARG A 76 3.58 10.29 -13.88
CA ARG A 76 4.85 10.69 -14.49
C ARG A 76 5.45 9.60 -15.40
N GLY A 77 4.67 8.57 -15.74
CA GLY A 77 5.11 7.45 -16.57
C GLY A 77 6.06 6.49 -15.86
N ARG A 78 6.20 6.59 -14.52
CA ARG A 78 7.14 5.80 -13.71
C ARG A 78 6.41 4.62 -13.08
N ALA A 79 5.75 3.81 -13.91
CA ALA A 79 4.90 2.71 -13.45
C ALA A 79 5.70 1.63 -12.70
N ASP A 80 6.94 1.33 -13.11
CA ASP A 80 7.78 0.36 -12.40
C ASP A 80 8.13 0.80 -10.98
N GLU A 81 8.38 2.10 -10.75
CA GLU A 81 8.58 2.64 -9.39
C GLU A 81 7.32 2.47 -8.54
N ALA A 82 6.13 2.66 -9.13
CA ALA A 82 4.86 2.43 -8.44
C ALA A 82 4.69 0.96 -8.04
N VAL A 83 5.07 0.02 -8.92
CA VAL A 83 5.04 -1.42 -8.62
C VAL A 83 5.96 -1.74 -7.45
N GLN A 84 7.22 -1.28 -7.49
CA GLN A 84 8.18 -1.52 -6.41
C GLN A 84 7.70 -0.95 -5.08
N LEU A 85 7.13 0.25 -5.10
CA LEU A 85 6.62 0.89 -3.89
C LEU A 85 5.50 0.08 -3.23
N LEU A 86 4.53 -0.37 -4.03
CA LEU A 86 3.37 -1.13 -3.52
C LEU A 86 3.74 -2.56 -3.13
N GLU A 87 4.75 -3.14 -3.77
CA GLU A 87 5.29 -4.45 -3.43
C GLU A 87 5.93 -4.48 -2.04
N HIS A 88 6.66 -3.41 -1.68
CA HIS A 88 7.37 -3.29 -0.40
C HIS A 88 6.53 -2.57 0.67
N ALA A 89 5.22 -2.38 0.44
CA ALA A 89 4.35 -1.72 1.40
C ALA A 89 4.14 -2.59 2.64
N VAL A 90 4.46 -2.04 3.82
CA VAL A 90 4.18 -2.69 5.11
C VAL A 90 2.82 -2.21 5.62
N LEU A 91 1.86 -3.13 5.68
CA LEU A 91 0.43 -2.84 5.85
C LEU A 91 -0.17 -3.61 7.03
N ALA A 92 -1.05 -2.96 7.77
CA ALA A 92 -1.54 -3.40 9.08
C ALA A 92 -2.40 -4.67 8.99
N ASP A 93 -3.26 -4.77 7.98
CA ASP A 93 -4.24 -5.85 7.85
C ASP A 93 -4.46 -6.27 6.39
N ASP A 94 -5.28 -7.31 6.21
CA ASP A 94 -5.59 -7.86 4.89
C ASP A 94 -6.42 -6.92 4.01
N ALA A 95 -7.19 -6.01 4.60
CA ALA A 95 -7.96 -5.04 3.82
C ALA A 95 -7.05 -3.99 3.20
N GLU A 96 -6.12 -3.45 3.98
CA GLU A 96 -5.07 -2.53 3.51
C GLU A 96 -4.19 -3.22 2.46
N ARG A 97 -3.80 -4.49 2.69
CA ARG A 97 -3.03 -5.28 1.72
C ARG A 97 -3.79 -5.51 0.41
N ALA A 98 -5.05 -5.91 0.46
CA ALA A 98 -5.87 -6.12 -0.73
C ALA A 98 -5.98 -4.84 -1.58
N GLN A 99 -6.17 -3.70 -0.91
CA GLN A 99 -6.22 -2.40 -1.57
C GLN A 99 -4.89 -2.11 -2.28
N ALA A 100 -3.75 -2.24 -1.59
CA ALA A 100 -2.44 -2.01 -2.19
C ALA A 100 -2.13 -2.97 -3.35
N GLN A 101 -2.53 -4.25 -3.26
CA GLN A 101 -2.36 -5.22 -4.35
C GLN A 101 -3.22 -4.89 -5.57
N ALA A 102 -4.44 -4.39 -5.38
CA ALA A 102 -5.28 -3.93 -6.50
C ALA A 102 -4.59 -2.79 -7.27
N TRP A 103 -4.06 -1.80 -6.55
CA TRP A 103 -3.28 -0.71 -7.15
C TRP A 103 -1.96 -1.18 -7.77
N ARG A 104 -1.30 -2.20 -7.19
CA ARG A 104 -0.09 -2.80 -7.77
C ARG A 104 -0.43 -3.50 -9.08
N GLY A 105 -1.57 -4.18 -9.13
CA GLY A 105 -2.11 -4.79 -10.33
C GLY A 105 -2.32 -3.77 -11.45
N LEU A 106 -2.90 -2.60 -11.14
CA LEU A 106 -3.02 -1.49 -12.10
C LEU A 106 -1.64 -0.96 -12.54
N ALA A 107 -0.72 -0.72 -11.60
CA ALA A 107 0.63 -0.26 -11.91
C ALA A 107 1.37 -1.24 -12.84
N LEU A 108 1.22 -2.55 -12.62
CA LEU A 108 1.77 -3.60 -13.49
C LEU A 108 1.16 -3.56 -14.90
N GLN A 109 -0.15 -3.31 -15.05
CA GLN A 109 -0.76 -3.12 -16.39
C GLN A 109 -0.13 -1.94 -17.12
N LEU A 110 0.04 -0.82 -16.43
CA LEU A 110 0.62 0.40 -16.98
C LEU A 110 2.13 0.25 -17.28
N ALA A 111 2.82 -0.64 -16.57
CA ALA A 111 4.20 -1.05 -16.87
C ALA A 111 4.31 -2.09 -18.00
N GLY A 112 3.19 -2.51 -18.63
CA GLY A 112 3.19 -3.53 -19.68
C GLY A 112 3.33 -4.97 -19.19
N ARG A 113 3.29 -5.20 -17.87
CA ARG A 113 3.48 -6.51 -17.22
C ARG A 113 2.14 -7.19 -16.95
N ALA A 114 1.35 -7.39 -18.02
CA ALA A 114 -0.04 -7.84 -17.93
C ALA A 114 -0.22 -9.21 -17.25
N ALA A 115 0.70 -10.16 -17.49
CA ALA A 115 0.64 -11.49 -16.88
C ALA A 115 0.80 -11.43 -15.35
N GLU A 116 1.74 -10.62 -14.86
CA GLU A 116 1.96 -10.42 -13.43
C GLU A 116 0.81 -9.65 -12.79
N SER A 117 0.31 -8.62 -13.47
CA SER A 117 -0.90 -7.90 -13.04
C SER A 117 -2.06 -8.86 -12.81
N ARG A 118 -2.34 -9.74 -13.77
CA ARG A 118 -3.47 -10.66 -13.68
C ARG A 118 -3.36 -11.56 -12.45
N LYS A 119 -2.18 -12.12 -12.18
CA LYS A 119 -1.94 -12.95 -10.99
C LYS A 119 -2.21 -12.17 -9.70
N VAL A 120 -1.64 -10.97 -9.59
CA VAL A 120 -1.77 -10.11 -8.40
C VAL A 120 -3.23 -9.69 -8.18
N LEU A 121 -3.93 -9.31 -9.24
CA LEU A 121 -5.33 -8.93 -9.17
C LEU A 121 -6.23 -10.12 -8.81
N GLN A 122 -5.93 -11.33 -9.28
CA GLN A 122 -6.68 -12.53 -8.91
C GLN A 122 -6.57 -12.83 -7.41
N ASP A 123 -5.36 -12.72 -6.86
CA ASP A 123 -5.13 -12.92 -5.42
C ASP A 123 -5.85 -11.86 -4.58
N ALA A 124 -5.81 -10.58 -5.00
CA ALA A 124 -6.55 -9.51 -4.34
C ALA A 124 -8.08 -9.68 -4.47
N ALA A 125 -8.56 -10.13 -5.63
CA ALA A 125 -9.98 -10.34 -5.91
C ALA A 125 -10.64 -11.44 -5.05
N ALA A 126 -9.85 -12.33 -4.43
CA ALA A 126 -10.36 -13.31 -3.49
C ALA A 126 -10.87 -12.68 -2.18
N GLN A 127 -10.47 -11.43 -1.89
CA GLN A 127 -10.83 -10.76 -0.65
C GLN A 127 -12.24 -10.14 -0.73
N PRO A 128 -13.10 -10.32 0.29
CA PRO A 128 -14.45 -9.75 0.33
C PRO A 128 -14.43 -8.30 0.89
N ASN A 129 -13.52 -7.47 0.37
CA ASN A 129 -13.37 -6.07 0.78
C ASN A 129 -13.27 -5.14 -0.43
N GLU A 130 -13.12 -3.84 -0.18
CA GLU A 130 -13.02 -2.81 -1.23
C GLU A 130 -11.85 -3.07 -2.19
N GLY A 131 -10.70 -3.52 -1.68
CA GLY A 131 -9.53 -3.87 -2.49
C GLY A 131 -9.81 -5.04 -3.43
N GLY A 132 -10.49 -6.06 -2.94
CA GLY A 132 -10.93 -7.17 -3.79
C GLY A 132 -11.98 -6.76 -4.83
N ALA A 133 -12.90 -5.85 -4.48
CA ALA A 133 -13.87 -5.30 -5.43
C ALA A 133 -13.19 -4.50 -6.55
N LEU A 134 -12.22 -3.65 -6.18
CA LEU A 134 -11.39 -2.92 -7.14
C LEU A 134 -10.62 -3.88 -8.06
N ALA A 135 -10.03 -4.95 -7.49
CA ALA A 135 -9.30 -5.93 -8.27
C ALA A 135 -10.18 -6.69 -9.28
N ARG A 136 -11.41 -7.06 -8.88
CA ARG A 136 -12.39 -7.66 -9.81
C ARG A 136 -12.75 -6.71 -10.96
N SER A 137 -12.99 -5.44 -10.64
CA SER A 137 -13.23 -4.40 -11.65
C SER A 137 -12.07 -4.27 -12.65
N LEU A 138 -10.82 -4.23 -12.16
CA LEU A 138 -9.61 -4.14 -12.99
C LEU A 138 -9.36 -5.40 -13.85
N LEU A 139 -9.91 -6.54 -13.46
CA LEU A 139 -9.89 -7.77 -14.27
C LEU A 139 -11.04 -7.84 -15.28
N GLY A 140 -11.98 -6.89 -15.27
CA GLY A 140 -13.22 -6.99 -16.05
C GLY A 140 -14.16 -8.08 -15.56
N LEU A 141 -13.98 -8.57 -14.32
CA LEU A 141 -14.91 -9.46 -13.66
C LEU A 141 -16.00 -8.59 -13.03
N GLY A 142 -17.14 -8.45 -13.71
CA GLY A 142 -18.30 -7.76 -13.15
C GLY A 142 -18.73 -8.35 -11.79
N GLU A 143 -19.61 -7.64 -11.08
CA GLU A 143 -20.10 -8.03 -9.75
C GLU A 143 -20.69 -9.46 -9.67
N ASP A 144 -20.98 -10.08 -10.81
CA ASP A 144 -21.47 -11.46 -10.94
C ASP A 144 -20.49 -12.53 -10.43
N ALA A 145 -19.18 -12.27 -10.40
CA ALA A 145 -18.21 -13.24 -9.87
C ALA A 145 -18.25 -13.33 -8.32
N ALA A 146 -18.71 -12.28 -7.63
CA ALA A 146 -18.83 -12.27 -6.17
C ALA A 146 -20.03 -13.09 -5.67
N ARG A 147 -20.92 -13.53 -6.57
CA ARG A 147 -22.15 -14.27 -6.26
C ARG A 147 -22.07 -15.77 -6.58
N MET A 148 -20.93 -16.27 -7.06
CA MET A 148 -20.75 -17.70 -7.29
C MET A 148 -20.26 -18.38 -6.01
N PRO A 149 -21.07 -19.21 -5.32
CA PRO A 149 -20.56 -20.07 -4.27
C PRO A 149 -19.54 -21.04 -4.88
N ALA A 150 -18.41 -21.23 -4.20
CA ALA A 150 -17.37 -22.17 -4.59
C ALA A 150 -17.97 -23.58 -4.75
N GLY A 151 -18.19 -23.99 -6.00
CA GLY A 151 -18.78 -25.30 -6.27
C GLY A 151 -19.31 -25.47 -7.68
N LEU A 152 -18.42 -25.42 -8.68
CA LEU A 152 -18.42 -26.37 -9.81
C LEU A 152 -17.18 -26.12 -10.68
N ALA A 153 -16.23 -27.05 -10.67
CA ALA A 153 -15.22 -27.14 -11.71
C ALA A 153 -15.90 -27.58 -13.02
N PRO A 154 -15.59 -26.99 -14.19
CA PRO A 154 -16.04 -27.54 -15.46
C PRO A 154 -15.19 -28.76 -15.79
N THR A 155 -15.74 -29.95 -15.58
CA THR A 155 -15.34 -31.16 -16.30
C THR A 155 -15.70 -30.96 -17.78
N VAL A 156 -14.73 -30.57 -18.59
CA VAL A 156 -14.88 -30.69 -20.05
C VAL A 156 -14.14 -31.96 -20.47
N LYS A 157 -14.94 -32.96 -20.83
CA LYS A 157 -14.53 -34.13 -21.59
C LYS A 157 -15.27 -34.04 -22.92
N GLU A 158 -14.55 -33.73 -24.00
CA GLU A 158 -14.78 -34.28 -25.33
C GLU A 158 -13.42 -34.52 -25.99
#